data_AF-A0A9E3DI32-F1
#
_entry.id   AF-A0A9E3DI32-F1
#
_cell.length_a   1.000
_cell.length_b   1.000
_cell.length_c   1.000
_cell.angle_alpha   90.00
_cell.angle_beta   90.00
_cell.angle_gamma   90.00
#
_symmetry.space_group_name_H-M   'P 1'
#
loop_
_entity.id
_entity.type
_entity.pdbx_description
1 polymer ?
#
loop_
_entity_poly.entity_id
_entity_poly.type
_entity_poly.pdbx_seq_one_letter_code
_entity_poly.pdbx_strand_id
1 'polypeptide(L)'
;MTAEAKTILITGSTDGVGRGVAERLAKPGTTILVHGRDRPRGESLVEAIHRLQGTATFYSADDGMRRSRADAQAYDAAARRQLRALSLDLTGLPQAAG
;
A
#
# COMPACT_ATOMS: atom_id res chain seq x y z
N MET A 1 -13.20 -20.47 16.25
CA MET A 1 -11.97 -20.44 15.44
C MET A 1 -11.34 -19.08 15.59
N THR A 2 -10.19 -18.98 16.27
CA THR A 2 -9.38 -17.76 16.27
C THR A 2 -8.81 -17.61 14.86
N ALA A 3 -9.15 -16.54 14.15
CA ALA A 3 -8.60 -16.28 12.82
C ALA A 3 -7.07 -16.20 12.94
N GLU A 4 -6.34 -16.97 12.11
CA GLU A 4 -4.89 -16.86 12.04
C GLU A 4 -4.47 -15.41 11.78
N ALA A 5 -3.50 -14.93 12.54
CA ALA A 5 -2.90 -13.62 12.30
C ALA A 5 -2.26 -13.60 10.91
N LYS A 6 -2.67 -12.65 10.07
CA LYS A 6 -2.16 -12.52 8.69
C LYS A 6 -1.16 -11.37 8.61
N THR A 7 0.04 -11.67 8.13
CA THR A 7 1.06 -10.65 7.80
C THR A 7 1.09 -10.43 6.30
N ILE A 8 1.05 -9.17 5.86
CA ILE A 8 0.93 -8.78 4.45
C ILE A 8 1.97 -7.69 4.13
N LEU A 9 2.85 -7.95 3.16
CA LEU A 9 3.78 -6.96 2.64
C LEU A 9 3.18 -6.25 1.42
N ILE A 10 3.23 -4.91 1.41
CA ILE A 10 2.78 -4.11 0.28
C ILE A 10 3.91 -3.14 -0.11
N THR A 11 4.46 -3.31 -1.31
CA THR A 11 5.47 -2.41 -1.88
C THR A 11 4.80 -1.25 -2.62
N GLY A 12 5.40 -0.06 -2.57
CA GLY A 12 4.78 1.14 -3.14
C GLY A 12 3.49 1.54 -2.41
N SER A 13 3.39 1.21 -1.13
CA SER A 13 2.16 1.37 -0.35
C SER A 13 1.93 2.78 0.18
N THR A 14 2.89 3.69 0.02
CA THR A 14 2.81 5.05 0.58
C THR A 14 1.87 5.98 -0.19
N ASP A 15 1.32 5.55 -1.33
CA ASP A 15 0.38 6.33 -2.13
C ASP A 15 -0.49 5.43 -3.04
N GLY A 16 -1.50 6.02 -3.68
CA GLY A 16 -2.29 5.41 -4.74
C GLY A 16 -2.92 4.08 -4.36
N VAL A 17 -2.81 3.10 -5.26
CA VAL A 17 -3.44 1.78 -5.09
C VAL A 17 -2.87 1.04 -3.89
N GLY A 18 -1.55 1.04 -3.70
CA GLY A 18 -0.92 0.34 -2.58
C GLY A 18 -1.41 0.86 -1.23
N ARG A 19 -1.63 2.18 -1.11
CA ARG A 19 -2.21 2.79 0.10
C ARG A 19 -3.64 2.32 0.34
N GLY A 20 -4.49 2.38 -0.69
CA GLY A 20 -5.89 1.93 -0.56
C GLY A 20 -6.02 0.44 -0.21
N VAL A 21 -5.15 -0.41 -0.78
CA VAL A 21 -5.09 -1.85 -0.44
C VAL A 21 -4.67 -2.04 1.02
N ALA A 22 -3.63 -1.33 1.47
CA ALA A 22 -3.18 -1.41 2.86
C ALA A 22 -4.29 -1.03 3.86
N GLU A 23 -5.00 0.07 3.61
CA GLU A 23 -6.09 0.53 4.47
C GLU A 23 -7.27 -0.46 4.48
N ARG A 24 -7.60 -1.09 3.35
CA ARG A 24 -8.71 -2.05 3.30
C ARG A 24 -8.42 -3.38 3.98
N LEU A 25 -7.17 -3.83 3.90
CA LEU A 25 -6.73 -5.05 4.54
C LEU A 25 -6.50 -4.84 6.05
N ALA A 26 -6.34 -3.60 6.50
CA ALA A 26 -6.21 -3.24 7.90
C ALA A 26 -7.50 -3.54 8.66
N LYS A 27 -7.39 -4.49 9.59
CA LYS A 27 -8.45 -4.89 10.53
C LYS A 27 -7.80 -5.65 11.70
N PRO A 28 -8.52 -5.87 12.82
CA PRO A 28 -8.02 -6.66 13.93
C PRO A 28 -7.39 -7.98 13.49
N GLY A 29 -6.20 -8.28 14.03
CA GLY A 29 -5.46 -9.51 13.72
C GLY A 29 -4.68 -9.50 12.39
N THR A 30 -4.59 -8.35 11.71
CA THR A 30 -3.76 -8.20 10.50
C THR A 30 -2.55 -7.31 10.77
N THR A 31 -1.37 -7.75 10.30
CA THR A 31 -0.13 -6.98 10.29
C THR A 31 0.22 -6.56 8.87
N ILE A 32 0.37 -5.27 8.62
CA ILE A 32 0.76 -4.72 7.31
C ILE A 32 2.20 -4.20 7.36
N LEU A 33 3.05 -4.73 6.48
CA LEU A 33 4.40 -4.20 6.25
C LEU A 33 4.31 -3.16 5.12
N VAL A 34 4.46 -1.90 5.48
CA VAL A 34 4.34 -0.74 4.58
C VAL A 34 5.72 -0.47 3.99
N HIS A 35 5.89 -0.58 2.67
CA HIS A 35 7.18 -0.36 2.03
C HIS A 35 7.12 0.75 0.96
N GLY A 36 8.01 1.74 1.06
CA GLY A 36 8.10 2.83 0.09
C GLY A 36 9.20 3.86 0.40
N ARG A 37 9.35 4.84 -0.49
CA ARG A 37 10.43 5.86 -0.40
C ARG A 37 10.05 7.10 0.41
N ASP A 38 8.76 7.44 0.45
CA ASP A 38 8.27 8.62 1.13
C ASP A 38 7.93 8.26 2.58
N ARG A 39 8.88 8.55 3.50
CA ARG A 39 8.73 8.24 4.92
C ARG A 39 7.55 8.97 5.58
N PRO A 40 7.37 10.29 5.43
CA PRO A 40 6.20 10.97 5.97
C PRO A 40 4.87 10.34 5.54
N ARG A 41 4.73 9.98 4.26
CA ARG A 41 3.53 9.29 3.77
C ARG A 41 3.40 7.87 4.31
N GLY A 42 4.50 7.16 4.47
CA GLY A 42 4.54 5.84 5.09
C GLY A 42 4.10 5.84 6.55
N GLU A 43 4.62 6.77 7.34
CA GLU A 43 4.24 6.97 8.76
C GLU A 43 2.76 7.35 8.89
N SER A 44 2.26 8.25 8.02
CA SER A 44 0.84 8.59 7.96
C SER A 44 -0.06 7.38 7.67
N LEU A 45 0.37 6.46 6.80
CA LEU A 45 -0.35 5.22 6.54
C LEU A 45 -0.28 4.26 7.75
N VAL A 46 0.85 4.15 8.43
CA VAL A 46 0.96 3.35 9.66
C VAL A 46 -0.08 3.81 10.70
N GLU A 47 -0.20 5.11 10.92
CA GLU A 47 -1.22 5.65 11.83
C GLU A 47 -2.65 5.34 11.36
N ALA A 48 -2.91 5.42 10.05
CA ALA A 48 -4.21 5.06 9.49
C ALA A 48 -4.56 3.60 9.74
N ILE A 49 -3.61 2.68 9.58
CA ILE A 49 -3.78 1.25 9.84
C ILE A 49 -4.06 0.99 11.33
N HIS A 50 -3.35 1.69 12.23
CA HIS A 50 -3.61 1.60 13.67
C HIS A 50 -5.02 2.08 14.05
N ARG A 51 -5.52 3.15 13.41
CA ARG A 51 -6.91 3.62 13.60
C ARG A 51 -7.95 2.59 13.16
N LEU A 52 -7.59 1.72 12.20
CA LEU A 52 -8.42 0.60 11.73
C LEU A 52 -8.20 -0.68 12.54
N GLN A 53 -7.51 -0.58 13.68
CA GLN A 53 -7.19 -1.68 14.60
C GLN A 53 -6.32 -2.79 14.00
N GLY A 54 -5.67 -2.54 12.86
CA GLY A 54 -4.56 -3.35 12.37
C GLY A 54 -3.24 -2.94 13.01
N THR A 55 -2.18 -3.71 12.80
CA THR A 55 -0.80 -3.35 13.16
C THR A 55 -0.01 -3.02 11.89
N ALA A 56 0.92 -2.07 11.97
CA ALA A 56 1.76 -1.74 10.83
C ALA A 56 3.20 -1.36 11.19
N THR A 57 4.11 -1.58 10.26
CA THR A 57 5.50 -1.12 10.35
C THR A 57 5.96 -0.61 9.00
N PHE A 58 6.61 0.56 8.99
CA PHE A 58 7.16 1.16 7.79
C PHE A 58 8.60 0.71 7.52
N TYR A 59 8.87 0.33 6.28
CA TYR A 59 10.18 -0.02 5.75
C TYR A 59 10.54 0.93 4.60
N SER A 60 11.66 1.62 4.77
CA SER A 60 12.19 2.56 3.78
C SER A 60 12.74 1.80 2.57
N ALA A 61 12.29 2.18 1.38
CA ALA A 61 12.84 1.73 0.11
C ALA A 61 13.96 2.65 -0.39
N ASP A 62 14.41 3.61 0.43
CA ASP A 62 15.55 4.48 0.14
C ASP A 62 16.84 3.78 0.60
N ASP A 63 17.66 3.33 -0.36
CA ASP A 63 18.93 2.66 -0.14
C ASP A 63 20.13 3.62 -0.18
N GLY A 64 19.89 4.94 -0.27
CA GLY A 64 20.95 5.96 -0.38
C GLY A 64 21.69 5.94 -1.73
N MET A 65 21.34 5.03 -2.62
CA MET A 65 21.85 4.99 -3.99
C MET A 65 20.95 5.88 -4.87
N ARG A 66 21.52 6.47 -5.94
CA ARG A 66 20.81 7.41 -6.83
C ARG A 66 19.39 6.92 -7.12
N ARG A 67 18.40 7.83 -7.07
CA ARG A 67 17.03 7.60 -7.54
C ARG A 67 17.07 6.93 -8.91
N SER A 68 16.92 5.61 -8.97
CA SER A 68 16.49 4.94 -10.17
C SER A 68 15.08 5.44 -10.41
N ARG A 69 14.94 6.43 -11.31
CA ARG A 69 13.63 6.76 -11.85
C ARG A 69 13.10 5.46 -12.43
N ALA A 70 11.88 5.09 -12.04
CA ALA A 70 11.22 3.98 -12.71
C ALA A 70 11.24 4.30 -14.21
N ASP A 71 11.42 3.26 -15.01
CA ASP A 71 11.35 3.39 -16.46
C ASP A 71 10.09 4.17 -16.87
N ALA A 72 10.18 5.01 -17.91
CA ALA A 72 9.08 5.87 -18.32
C ALA A 72 7.77 5.09 -18.55
N GLN A 73 7.87 3.82 -18.98
CA GLN A 73 6.73 2.92 -19.14
C GLN A 73 5.92 2.72 -17.85
N ALA A 74 6.55 2.78 -16.67
CA ALA A 74 5.87 2.65 -15.38
C ALA A 74 4.92 3.83 -15.08
N TYR A 75 5.10 4.95 -15.77
CA TYR A 75 4.24 6.13 -15.65
C TYR A 75 3.14 6.20 -16.71
N ASP A 76 3.07 5.24 -17.64
CA ASP A 76 2.04 5.21 -18.67
C ASP A 76 0.62 5.27 -18.06
N ALA A 77 -0.14 6.27 -18.49
CA ALA A 77 -1.42 6.58 -17.86
C ALA A 77 -2.46 5.49 -18.14
N ALA A 78 -2.40 4.81 -19.29
CA ALA A 78 -3.34 3.76 -19.64
C ALA A 78 -3.07 2.48 -18.83
N ALA A 79 -1.82 2.04 -18.77
CA ALA A 79 -1.36 0.92 -17.96
C ALA A 79 -1.69 1.14 -16.48
N ARG A 80 -1.45 2.35 -15.94
CA ARG A 80 -1.78 2.70 -14.56
C ARG A 80 -3.28 2.64 -14.28
N ARG A 81 -4.13 3.11 -15.21
CA ARG A 81 -5.59 2.99 -15.08
C ARG A 81 -6.05 1.53 -15.09
N GLN A 82 -5.51 0.71 -15.98
CA GLN A 82 -5.87 -0.70 -16.09
C GLN A 82 -5.45 -1.49 -14.84
N LEU A 83 -4.20 -1.32 -14.38
CA LEU A 83 -3.71 -1.96 -13.16
C LEU A 83 -4.51 -1.55 -11.92
N ARG A 84 -4.94 -0.28 -11.84
CA ARG A 84 -5.83 0.19 -10.78
C ARG A 84 -7.17 -0.55 -10.83
N ALA A 85 -7.82 -0.63 -12.00
CA ALA A 85 -9.09 -1.33 -12.14
C ALA A 85 -8.98 -2.81 -11.73
N LEU A 86 -7.96 -3.53 -12.22
CA LEU A 86 -7.71 -4.94 -11.87
C LEU A 86 -7.45 -5.12 -10.37
N SER A 87 -6.67 -4.21 -9.78
CA SER A 87 -6.38 -4.27 -8.34
C SER A 87 -7.64 -4.06 -7.50
N LEU A 88 -8.53 -3.16 -7.90
CA LEU A 88 -9.81 -2.92 -7.22
C LEU A 88 -10.73 -4.14 -7.29
N ASP A 89 -10.83 -4.76 -8.48
CA ASP A 89 -11.63 -5.96 -8.71
C ASP A 89 -11.13 -7.14 -7.88
N LEU A 90 -9.83 -7.47 -7.97
CA LEU A 90 -9.22 -8.60 -7.25
C LEU A 90 -9.26 -8.46 -5.72
N THR A 91 -9.33 -7.22 -5.21
CA THR A 91 -9.36 -6.96 -3.76
C THR A 91 -10.76 -6.65 -3.23
N GLY A 92 -11.77 -6.50 -4.09
CA GLY A 92 -13.12 -6.05 -3.70
C GLY A 92 -13.12 -4.63 -3.08
N LEU A 93 -12.20 -3.77 -3.51
CA LEU A 93 -12.10 -2.38 -3.08
C LEU A 93 -13.09 -1.48 -3.85
N PRO A 94 -13.81 -0.56 -3.20
CA PRO A 94 -14.63 0.42 -3.91
C PRO A 94 -13.75 1.40 -4.69
N GLN A 95 -14.24 1.89 -5.84
CA GLN A 95 -13.56 2.97 -6.57
C GLN A 95 -13.54 4.22 -5.68
N ALA A 96 -12.36 4.75 -5.36
CA ALA A 96 -12.25 6.05 -4.70
C ALA A 96 -12.86 7.12 -5.61
N ALA A 97 -13.88 7.82 -5.11
CA ALA A 97 -14.48 8.98 -5.76
C ALA A 97 -13.38 10.02 -6.04
N GLY A 98 -13.37 10.51 -7.29
CA GLY A 98 -12.33 11.38 -7.84
C GLY A 98 -12.24 12.74 -7.16
#